data_AF-A0A6A6AJV2-F1
#
_entry.id   AF-A0A6A6AJV2-F1
#
_cell.length_a   1.000
_cell.length_b   1.000
_cell.length_c   1.000
_cell.angle_alpha   90.00
_cell.angle_beta   90.00
_cell.angle_gamma   90.00
#
_symmetry.space_group_name_H-M   'P 1'
#
loop_
_entity.id
_entity.type
_entity.pdbx_description
1 polymer ?
#
loop_
_entity_poly.entity_id
_entity_poly.type
_entity_poly.pdbx_seq_one_letter_code
_entity_poly.pdbx_strand_id
1 'polypeptide(L)'
;MSPGMSCSGDNNCCSSATPSRTASTHQPLDHTGYPTATDTANTVFIVIDICYPSGPDFSAGKGIATTDSVHSTRNAANARAKKIIYECGSCKVDVDKIIEEVRNGLYTGIGVGGDDEAIHGRCYARKCEVERWSVDVDEDEDKDSVRSVDVDMG
;
A
#
# COMPACT_ATOMS: atom_id res chain seq x y z
N MET A 1 57.39 0.56 -22.76
CA MET A 1 56.16 1.26 -23.19
C MET A 1 55.19 1.25 -22.03
N SER A 2 54.99 2.40 -21.39
CA SER A 2 53.89 2.73 -20.46
C SER A 2 53.59 4.22 -20.69
N PRO A 3 52.46 4.81 -20.25
CA PRO A 3 51.28 4.26 -19.55
C PRO A 3 49.94 4.77 -20.15
N GLY A 4 48.81 4.46 -19.51
CA GLY A 4 47.51 5.07 -19.84
C GLY A 4 46.37 4.69 -18.89
N MET A 5 46.48 5.07 -17.62
CA MET A 5 45.38 5.16 -16.66
C MET A 5 44.44 6.33 -17.02
N SER A 6 43.18 6.23 -16.57
CA SER A 6 42.32 7.31 -16.03
C SER A 6 41.00 7.58 -16.78
N CYS A 7 39.90 7.49 -16.05
CA CYS A 7 38.85 8.51 -16.05
C CYS A 7 38.22 8.61 -14.66
N SER A 8 38.88 9.38 -13.79
CA SER A 8 38.22 10.19 -12.75
C SER A 8 37.98 11.58 -13.33
N GLY A 9 36.91 12.27 -12.93
CA GLY A 9 36.86 13.72 -13.11
C GLY A 9 35.47 14.32 -13.24
N ASP A 10 34.90 14.60 -12.08
CA ASP A 10 33.95 15.68 -11.85
C ASP A 10 34.37 16.96 -12.57
N ASN A 11 33.44 17.56 -13.31
CA ASN A 11 33.58 18.89 -13.88
C ASN A 11 32.25 19.64 -13.70
N ASN A 12 32.14 20.44 -12.64
CA ASN A 12 32.12 21.89 -12.84
C ASN A 12 32.29 22.65 -11.51
N CYS A 13 33.43 23.32 -11.35
CA CYS A 13 33.65 24.34 -10.34
C CYS A 13 34.02 25.67 -11.03
N CYS A 14 33.63 26.76 -10.36
CA CYS A 14 34.07 28.15 -10.47
C CYS A 14 33.30 29.09 -11.41
N SER A 15 32.57 30.01 -10.78
CA SER A 15 32.91 31.44 -10.87
C SER A 15 32.54 32.16 -9.58
N SER A 16 33.56 32.81 -9.01
CA SER A 16 33.62 33.52 -7.74
C SER A 16 33.05 34.94 -7.79
N ALA A 17 32.37 35.38 -6.73
CA ALA A 17 32.38 36.77 -6.27
C ALA A 17 31.81 36.89 -4.84
N THR A 18 32.62 37.35 -3.88
CA THR A 18 32.18 38.06 -2.66
C THR A 18 32.57 39.54 -2.83
N PRO A 19 31.79 40.50 -2.30
CA PRO A 19 32.12 41.01 -0.97
C PRO A 19 30.92 41.41 -0.08
N SER A 20 31.19 41.45 1.22
CA SER A 20 30.33 41.83 2.34
C SER A 20 29.85 43.30 2.32
N ARG A 21 28.60 43.56 2.75
CA ARG A 21 28.23 44.66 3.68
C ARG A 21 26.75 44.61 4.12
N THR A 22 26.56 44.98 5.38
CA THR A 22 25.36 45.08 6.21
C THR A 22 24.34 46.12 5.74
N ALA A 23 23.04 45.81 5.83
CA ALA A 23 21.98 46.76 6.21
C ALA A 23 20.69 46.02 6.62
N SER A 24 20.22 46.37 7.82
CA SER A 24 18.92 46.07 8.43
C SER A 24 17.76 46.61 7.59
N THR A 25 16.66 45.86 7.44
CA THR A 25 15.31 46.40 7.16
C THR A 25 14.25 45.35 7.50
N HIS A 26 13.55 45.61 8.62
CA HIS A 26 12.13 45.33 8.87
C HIS A 26 11.55 43.92 8.63
N GLN A 27 11.28 43.22 9.74
CA GLN A 27 10.17 42.25 9.80
C GLN A 27 8.84 42.96 9.55
N PRO A 28 7.89 42.28 8.90
CA PRO A 28 6.52 42.24 9.39
C PRO A 28 6.22 40.84 9.92
N LEU A 29 5.81 40.79 11.19
CA LEU A 29 4.88 39.78 11.69
C LEU A 29 3.68 39.73 10.74
N ASP A 30 3.19 38.53 10.45
CA ASP A 30 1.81 38.17 10.04
C ASP A 30 1.83 37.12 8.92
N HIS A 31 1.83 35.86 9.32
CA HIS A 31 0.61 35.07 9.30
C HIS A 31 0.96 33.65 9.75
N THR A 32 0.26 33.25 10.80
CA THR A 32 -0.11 31.88 11.12
C THR A 32 -0.53 31.12 9.86
N GLY A 33 0.45 30.59 9.13
CA GLY A 33 0.26 29.44 8.28
C GLY A 33 0.09 28.25 9.22
N TYR A 34 -1.15 28.01 9.65
CA TYR A 34 -1.55 26.68 10.07
C TYR A 34 -0.96 25.70 9.05
N PRO A 35 -0.27 24.61 9.45
CA PRO A 35 -0.25 23.48 8.56
C PRO A 35 -1.73 23.17 8.33
N THR A 36 -2.25 23.49 7.15
CA THR A 36 -3.47 22.85 6.68
C THR A 36 -3.17 21.39 6.84
N ALA A 37 -3.80 20.77 7.85
CA ALA A 37 -3.79 19.34 8.03
C ALA A 37 -4.12 18.79 6.65
N THR A 38 -3.09 18.31 5.96
CA THR A 38 -3.30 17.48 4.80
C THR A 38 -3.90 16.25 5.44
N ASP A 39 -5.23 16.19 5.44
CA ASP A 39 -5.99 14.96 5.52
C ASP A 39 -5.30 13.98 4.57
N THR A 40 -4.36 13.23 5.13
CA THR A 40 -3.51 12.30 4.39
C THR A 40 -4.27 11.00 4.44
N ALA A 41 -5.36 10.95 3.68
CA ALA A 41 -6.13 9.74 3.48
C ALA A 41 -5.15 8.60 3.12
N ASN A 42 -4.89 7.74 4.10
CA ASN A 42 -3.93 6.68 3.95
C ASN A 42 -4.60 5.59 3.14
N THR A 43 -4.10 5.38 1.92
CA THR A 43 -4.64 4.36 1.03
C THR A 43 -4.08 2.99 1.44
N VAL A 44 -4.97 2.04 1.68
CA VAL A 44 -4.64 0.63 1.89
C VAL A 44 -5.20 -0.24 0.77
N PHE A 45 -4.58 -1.39 0.57
CA PHE A 45 -4.95 -2.38 -0.44
C PHE A 45 -5.30 -3.68 0.27
N ILE A 46 -6.53 -4.13 0.11
CA ILE A 46 -7.08 -5.31 0.79
C ILE A 46 -7.11 -6.46 -0.20
N VAL A 47 -6.54 -7.60 0.18
CA VAL A 47 -6.63 -8.84 -0.58
C VAL A 47 -7.82 -9.63 -0.06
N ILE A 48 -8.79 -9.86 -0.94
CA ILE A 48 -10.01 -10.61 -0.66
C ILE A 48 -9.92 -11.95 -1.39
N ASP A 49 -10.23 -13.01 -0.66
CA ASP A 49 -10.32 -14.36 -1.18
C ASP A 49 -11.78 -14.83 -1.11
N ILE A 50 -12.29 -15.36 -2.21
CA ILE A 50 -13.68 -15.79 -2.36
C ILE A 50 -13.70 -17.23 -2.79
N CYS A 51 -14.24 -18.08 -1.91
CA CYS A 51 -14.50 -19.49 -2.17
C CYS A 51 -15.94 -19.67 -2.68
N TYR A 52 -16.11 -20.32 -3.83
CA TYR A 52 -17.42 -20.77 -4.30
C TYR A 52 -17.54 -22.27 -4.03
N PRO A 53 -18.43 -22.72 -3.13
CA PRO A 53 -18.54 -24.13 -2.78
C PRO A 53 -19.02 -25.02 -3.93
N SER A 54 -19.87 -24.48 -4.81
CA SER A 54 -20.48 -25.22 -5.93
C SER A 54 -20.54 -24.40 -7.23
N GLY A 55 -20.75 -25.09 -8.35
CA GLY A 55 -20.97 -24.45 -9.66
C GLY A 55 -22.19 -23.51 -9.69
N PRO A 56 -23.35 -23.89 -9.11
CA PRO A 56 -24.47 -22.98 -8.94
C PRO A 56 -24.12 -21.72 -8.11
N ASP A 57 -23.34 -21.87 -7.04
CA ASP A 57 -22.91 -20.72 -6.22
C ASP A 57 -22.00 -19.78 -7.01
N PHE A 58 -21.06 -20.35 -7.79
CA PHE A 58 -20.21 -19.58 -8.69
C PHE A 58 -21.04 -18.81 -9.74
N SER A 59 -22.01 -19.48 -10.37
CA SER A 59 -22.88 -18.87 -11.37
C SER A 59 -23.79 -17.78 -10.79
N ALA A 60 -24.23 -17.95 -9.54
CA ALA A 60 -25.05 -16.99 -8.83
C ALA A 60 -24.24 -15.89 -8.11
N GLY A 61 -22.90 -15.94 -8.14
CA GLY A 61 -22.04 -15.02 -7.40
C GLY A 61 -22.10 -15.18 -5.87
N LYS A 62 -22.56 -16.32 -5.36
CA LYS A 62 -22.75 -16.60 -3.93
C LYS A 62 -21.51 -17.24 -3.31
N GLY A 63 -20.40 -16.52 -3.34
CA GLY A 63 -19.15 -16.96 -2.72
C GLY A 63 -19.07 -16.60 -1.23
N ILE A 64 -18.24 -17.34 -0.50
CA ILE A 64 -17.83 -17.01 0.86
C ILE A 64 -16.55 -16.18 0.76
N ALA A 65 -16.65 -14.88 1.06
CA ALA A 65 -15.53 -13.95 1.02
C ALA A 65 -14.82 -13.87 2.38
N THR A 66 -13.50 -13.86 2.36
CA THR A 66 -12.62 -13.65 3.51
C THR A 66 -11.53 -12.64 3.16
N THR A 67 -11.20 -11.79 4.11
CA THR A 67 -10.02 -10.92 3.98
C THR A 67 -8.77 -11.74 4.28
N ASP A 68 -7.87 -11.87 3.31
CA ASP A 68 -6.58 -12.54 3.50
C ASP A 68 -5.58 -11.61 4.21
N SER A 69 -5.39 -10.41 3.67
CA SER A 69 -4.38 -9.48 4.17
C SER A 69 -4.62 -8.03 3.71
N VAL A 70 -3.98 -7.10 4.42
CA VAL A 70 -4.02 -5.66 4.12
C VAL A 70 -2.58 -5.17 3.89
N HIS A 71 -2.38 -4.36 2.86
CA HIS A 71 -1.07 -3.86 2.44
C HIS A 71 -1.11 -2.36 2.23
N SER A 72 -0.02 -1.66 2.55
CA SER A 72 0.14 -0.23 2.25
C SER A 72 0.46 0.05 0.78
N THR A 73 0.88 -0.96 0.02
CA THR A 73 1.23 -0.81 -1.40
C THR A 73 0.45 -1.75 -2.29
N ARG A 74 0.11 -1.25 -3.48
CA ARG A 74 -0.58 -1.99 -4.53
C ARG A 74 0.20 -3.23 -4.96
N ASN A 75 1.51 -3.10 -5.13
CA ASN A 75 2.36 -4.16 -5.64
C ASN A 75 2.41 -5.34 -4.67
N ALA A 76 2.49 -5.08 -3.36
CA ALA A 76 2.48 -6.12 -2.34
C ALA A 76 1.13 -6.88 -2.32
N ALA A 77 0.01 -6.15 -2.34
CA ALA A 77 -1.32 -6.76 -2.41
C ALA A 77 -1.51 -7.61 -3.66
N ASN A 78 -1.13 -7.11 -4.84
CA ASN A 78 -1.23 -7.87 -6.09
C ASN A 78 -0.35 -9.12 -6.09
N ALA A 79 0.89 -9.02 -5.61
CA ALA A 79 1.79 -10.18 -5.50
C ALA A 79 1.21 -11.23 -4.56
N ARG A 80 0.61 -10.80 -3.45
CA ARG A 80 -0.07 -11.68 -2.50
C ARG A 80 -1.30 -12.34 -3.12
N ALA A 81 -2.14 -11.59 -3.83
CA ALA A 81 -3.33 -12.11 -4.48
C ALA A 81 -3.00 -13.14 -5.59
N LYS A 82 -1.96 -12.88 -6.39
CA LYS A 82 -1.40 -13.85 -7.34
C LYS A 82 -0.93 -15.11 -6.62
N LYS A 83 -0.15 -14.94 -5.55
CA LYS A 83 0.35 -16.08 -4.76
C LYS A 83 -0.79 -16.96 -4.25
N ILE A 84 -1.89 -16.37 -3.77
CA ILE A 84 -3.06 -17.10 -3.27
C ILE A 84 -3.72 -17.95 -4.37
N ILE A 85 -3.89 -17.38 -5.58
CA ILE A 85 -4.55 -18.12 -6.67
C ILE A 85 -3.69 -19.29 -7.16
N TYR A 86 -2.36 -19.15 -7.16
CA TYR A 86 -1.44 -20.15 -7.69
C TYR A 86 -0.97 -21.19 -6.68
N GLU A 87 -0.74 -20.82 -5.43
CA GLU A 87 -0.34 -21.77 -4.36
C GLU A 87 -1.51 -22.56 -3.79
N CYS A 88 -2.71 -22.33 -4.33
CA CYS A 88 -4.01 -22.82 -3.89
C CYS A 88 -3.94 -24.01 -2.90
N GLY A 89 -4.05 -23.70 -1.61
CA GLY A 89 -3.86 -24.67 -0.53
C GLY A 89 -4.91 -25.79 -0.52
N SER A 90 -6.03 -25.59 0.17
CA SER A 90 -7.09 -26.61 0.32
C SER A 90 -7.97 -26.81 -0.92
N CYS A 91 -7.92 -25.87 -1.87
CA CYS A 91 -8.73 -25.88 -3.07
C CYS A 91 -7.86 -26.26 -4.26
N LYS A 92 -8.14 -27.38 -4.90
CA LYS A 92 -7.49 -27.71 -6.18
C LYS A 92 -8.18 -26.90 -7.27
N VAL A 93 -7.72 -25.68 -7.52
CA VAL A 93 -8.03 -25.00 -8.79
C VAL A 93 -7.15 -25.58 -9.88
N ASP A 94 -7.72 -25.76 -11.06
CA ASP A 94 -6.99 -26.13 -12.25
C ASP A 94 -6.19 -24.89 -12.70
N VAL A 95 -4.86 -24.95 -12.58
CA VAL A 95 -3.97 -23.83 -12.89
C VAL A 95 -4.10 -23.40 -14.35
N ASP A 96 -4.38 -24.36 -15.25
CA ASP A 96 -4.59 -24.10 -16.67
C ASP A 96 -5.91 -23.36 -16.94
N LYS A 97 -6.81 -23.31 -15.96
CA LYS A 97 -8.10 -22.61 -16.02
C LYS A 97 -8.12 -21.32 -15.18
N ILE A 98 -6.97 -20.84 -14.74
CA ILE A 98 -6.88 -19.54 -14.06
C ILE A 98 -7.01 -18.41 -15.09
N ILE A 99 -7.98 -17.54 -14.87
CA ILE A 99 -8.16 -16.30 -15.61
C ILE A 99 -7.66 -15.16 -14.73
N GLU A 100 -6.64 -14.44 -15.20
CA GLU A 100 -6.14 -13.23 -14.55
C GLU A 100 -6.66 -11.98 -15.25
N GLU A 101 -7.01 -10.97 -14.46
CA GLU A 101 -7.35 -9.65 -14.93
C GLU A 101 -6.69 -8.59 -14.04
N VAL A 102 -6.26 -7.47 -14.64
CA VAL A 102 -5.75 -6.32 -13.90
C VAL A 102 -6.56 -5.08 -14.30
N ARG A 103 -7.38 -4.56 -13.37
CA ARG A 103 -8.18 -3.34 -13.58
C ARG A 103 -7.69 -2.24 -12.66
N ASN A 104 -7.44 -1.05 -13.21
CA ASN A 104 -6.89 0.10 -12.45
C ASN A 104 -5.60 -0.23 -11.68
N GLY A 105 -4.82 -1.17 -12.21
CA GLY A 105 -3.61 -1.70 -11.59
C GLY A 105 -3.86 -2.69 -10.43
N LEU A 106 -5.10 -3.06 -10.13
CA LEU A 106 -5.47 -4.03 -9.10
C LEU A 106 -5.73 -5.39 -9.71
N TYR A 107 -5.23 -6.43 -9.04
CA TYR A 107 -5.34 -7.81 -9.51
C TYR A 107 -6.70 -8.43 -9.21
N THR A 108 -7.19 -9.23 -10.14
CA THR A 108 -8.27 -10.20 -9.94
C THR A 108 -7.87 -11.50 -10.62
N GLY A 109 -7.97 -12.62 -9.91
CA GLY A 109 -7.73 -13.95 -10.45
C GLY A 109 -8.91 -14.85 -10.15
N ILE A 110 -9.35 -15.65 -11.12
CA ILE A 110 -10.42 -16.64 -10.96
C ILE A 110 -9.88 -17.98 -11.41
N GLY A 111 -9.87 -18.97 -10.52
CA GLY A 111 -9.53 -20.35 -10.82
C GLY A 111 -10.74 -21.25 -10.60
N VAL A 112 -10.97 -22.19 -11.51
CA VAL A 112 -12.04 -23.19 -11.39
C VAL A 112 -11.39 -24.56 -11.13
N GLY A 113 -11.89 -25.29 -10.14
CA GLY A 113 -11.47 -26.66 -9.86
C GLY A 113 -11.99 -27.63 -10.92
N GLY A 114 -11.24 -28.71 -11.16
CA GLY A 114 -11.66 -29.79 -12.05
C GLY A 114 -12.86 -30.58 -11.50
N ASP A 115 -13.41 -31.46 -12.34
CA ASP A 115 -14.69 -32.19 -12.18
C ASP A 115 -14.79 -33.14 -10.96
N ASP A 116 -13.82 -33.10 -10.05
CA ASP A 116 -13.86 -33.85 -8.80
C ASP A 116 -14.90 -33.22 -7.87
N GLU A 117 -16.15 -33.68 -8.03
CA GLU A 117 -17.29 -33.38 -7.19
C GLU A 117 -16.87 -33.23 -5.73
N ALA A 118 -16.99 -32.00 -5.23
CA ALA A 118 -17.21 -31.64 -3.83
C ALA A 118 -16.73 -32.69 -2.82
N ILE A 119 -15.42 -33.00 -2.83
CA ILE A 119 -14.81 -33.67 -1.69
C ILE A 119 -15.01 -32.69 -0.53
N HIS A 120 -15.76 -33.10 0.49
CA HIS A 120 -16.13 -32.28 1.63
C HIS A 120 -14.97 -31.38 2.09
N GLY A 121 -15.16 -30.06 2.01
CA GLY A 121 -14.17 -29.05 2.41
C GLY A 121 -13.35 -28.41 1.29
N ARG A 122 -13.72 -28.54 0.00
CA ARG A 122 -13.04 -27.88 -1.14
C ARG A 122 -13.98 -26.95 -1.92
N CYS A 123 -13.45 -25.83 -2.43
CA CYS A 123 -14.18 -24.90 -3.29
C CYS A 123 -14.23 -25.39 -4.74
N TYR A 124 -15.40 -25.28 -5.39
CA TYR A 124 -15.59 -25.47 -6.83
C TYR A 124 -14.82 -24.42 -7.64
N ALA A 125 -14.89 -23.16 -7.24
CA ALA A 125 -14.11 -22.09 -7.84
C ALA A 125 -13.56 -21.18 -6.74
N ARG A 126 -12.48 -20.48 -7.05
CA ARG A 126 -11.87 -19.50 -6.16
C ARG A 126 -11.60 -18.23 -6.93
N LYS A 127 -11.99 -17.09 -6.37
CA LYS A 127 -11.65 -15.77 -6.88
C LYS A 127 -10.81 -15.06 -5.84
N CYS A 128 -9.69 -14.47 -6.25
CA CYS A 128 -8.90 -13.60 -5.40
C CYS A 128 -8.86 -12.20 -6.04
N GLU A 129 -9.20 -11.17 -5.29
CA GLU A 129 -9.23 -9.79 -5.79
C GLU A 129 -8.59 -8.81 -4.81
N VAL A 130 -8.06 -7.73 -5.37
CA VAL A 130 -7.47 -6.63 -4.60
C VAL A 130 -8.38 -5.43 -4.67
N GLU A 131 -8.80 -4.94 -3.51
CA GLU A 131 -9.57 -3.70 -3.37
C GLU A 131 -8.70 -2.56 -2.84
N ARG A 132 -9.04 -1.32 -3.21
CA ARG A 132 -8.43 -0.11 -2.67
C ARG A 132 -9.39 0.53 -1.68
N TRP A 133 -8.90 0.84 -0.50
CA TRP A 133 -9.64 1.54 0.55
C TRP A 133 -8.86 2.78 1.00
N SER A 134 -9.57 3.87 1.24
CA SER A 134 -9.02 5.08 1.85
C SER A 134 -9.37 5.06 3.32
N VAL A 135 -8.35 5.19 4.18
CA VAL A 135 -8.52 5.30 5.63
C VAL A 135 -8.27 6.74 6.02
N ASP A 136 -9.26 7.36 6.64
CA ASP A 136 -9.09 8.65 7.30
C ASP A 136 -8.33 8.42 8.61
N VAL A 137 -7.24 9.15 8.81
CA VAL A 137 -6.48 9.09 10.05
C VAL A 137 -6.74 10.40 10.75
N ASP A 138 -7.74 10.40 11.63
CA ASP A 138 -7.90 11.46 12.62
C ASP A 138 -6.64 11.45 13.50
N GLU A 139 -5.73 12.40 13.27
CA GLU A 139 -4.61 12.64 14.17
C GLU A 139 -5.18 13.12 15.51
N ASP A 140 -5.36 12.21 16.46
CA ASP A 140 -5.64 12.55 17.85
C ASP A 140 -4.49 13.43 18.35
N GLU A 141 -4.69 14.75 18.39
CA GLU A 141 -3.81 15.69 19.07
C GLU A 141 -3.79 15.34 20.58
N ASP A 142 -2.85 14.49 20.99
CA ASP A 142 -2.45 14.33 22.38
C ASP A 142 -1.91 15.67 22.91
N LYS A 143 -2.81 16.53 23.41
CA LYS A 143 -2.43 17.71 24.18
C LYS A 143 -2.00 17.28 25.57
N ASP A 144 -0.76 16.85 25.65
CA ASP A 144 -0.01 16.67 26.89
C ASP A 144 0.22 18.05 27.55
N SER A 145 -0.85 18.61 28.14
CA SER A 145 -0.76 19.83 28.94
C SER A 145 -0.20 19.47 30.31
N VAL A 146 1.13 19.36 30.37
CA VAL A 146 1.89 19.29 31.62
C VAL A 146 1.58 20.55 32.43
N ARG A 147 0.61 20.47 33.33
CA ARG A 147 0.42 21.47 34.38
C ARG A 147 1.42 21.15 35.48
N SER A 148 2.58 21.80 35.41
CA SER A 148 3.48 21.92 36.55
C SER A 148 2.67 22.51 37.72
N VAL A 149 2.32 21.67 38.69
CA VAL A 149 1.80 22.12 39.98
C VAL A 149 3.00 22.52 40.82
N ASP A 150 3.29 23.81 40.86
CA ASP A 150 4.12 24.41 41.89
C ASP A 150 3.42 24.21 43.25
N VAL A 151 3.86 23.20 44.00
CA VAL A 151 3.43 23.03 45.40
C VAL A 151 4.33 23.93 46.26
N ASP A 152 3.88 25.17 46.46
CA ASP A 152 4.39 26.07 47.49
C ASP A 152 4.03 25.49 48.87
N MET A 153 5.03 25.04 49.63
CA MET A 153 4.86 24.70 51.06
C MET A 153 5.41 25.86 51.89
N GLY A 154 4.48 26.63 52.48
CA GLY A 154 4.74 27.58 53.56
C GLY A 154 4.97 26.92 54.92
#